data_AF-A0A158QZZ5-F1
#
_entry.id   AF-A0A158QZZ5-F1
#
_cell.length_a   1.000
_cell.length_b   1.000
_cell.length_c   1.000
_cell.angle_alpha   90.00
_cell.angle_beta   90.00
_cell.angle_gamma   90.00
#
_symmetry.space_group_name_H-M   'P 1'
#
loop_
_entity.id
_entity.type
_entity.pdbx_description
1 polymer ?
#
loop_
_entity_poly.entity_id
_entity_poly.type
_entity_poly.pdbx_seq_one_letter_code
_entity_poly.pdbx_strand_id
1 'polypeptide(L)'
;MVMILCAAIPQLFLVTLLSAYLIAGAAFFRVIDAQLAKHSFFDVILFEFGTLTTIGYGNISPTTNSSRMFCIVYSIFGIPLILLTMANFGKFMTKGFWYSMYLCKIPIARSKLSTDANMPLPVILFLFACTFYFGSKFIYHTGVRHSVDDVYFSFTTVGFGDTLPVTDSFGRLCFTLLYLTWGIMLTTALFGVLNQYLRKIHYLGRRFTGARDVPVWMGGHCITVSQLLQIVANEFDVSACLPLIKLHSFFNI
;
A
#
# COMPACT_ATOMS: atom_id res chain seq x y z
N MET A 1 -19.43 3.29 19.91
CA MET A 1 -18.16 2.79 20.51
C MET A 1 -17.98 1.28 20.28
N VAL A 2 -18.97 0.44 20.61
CA VAL A 2 -18.90 -1.04 20.43
C VAL A 2 -18.62 -1.49 18.98
N MET A 3 -19.26 -0.90 17.97
CA MET A 3 -18.99 -1.24 16.56
C MET A 3 -17.56 -0.97 16.10
N ILE A 4 -16.93 0.11 16.59
CA ILE A 4 -15.54 0.45 16.27
C ILE A 4 -14.59 -0.55 16.94
N LEU A 5 -14.89 -0.92 18.18
CA LEU A 5 -14.14 -1.93 18.91
C LEU A 5 -14.21 -3.29 18.21
N CYS A 6 -15.41 -3.77 17.86
CA CYS A 6 -15.61 -5.03 17.14
C CYS A 6 -14.93 -5.03 15.76
N ALA A 7 -14.88 -3.89 15.07
CA ALA A 7 -14.16 -3.75 13.82
C ALA A 7 -12.63 -3.79 13.99
N ALA A 8 -12.11 -3.40 15.16
CA ALA A 8 -10.69 -3.40 15.48
C ALA A 8 -10.17 -4.74 16.02
N ILE A 9 -11.04 -5.62 16.54
CA ILE A 9 -10.67 -6.96 17.06
C ILE A 9 -9.83 -7.79 16.08
N PRO A 10 -10.23 -8.01 14.81
CA PRO A 10 -9.45 -8.84 13.89
C PRO A 10 -8.08 -8.20 13.58
N GLN A 11 -8.00 -6.87 13.59
CA GLN A 11 -6.74 -6.15 13.41
C GLN A 11 -5.81 -6.37 14.60
N LEU A 12 -6.34 -6.23 15.82
CA LEU A 12 -5.58 -6.45 17.05
C LEU A 12 -5.06 -7.90 17.11
N PHE A 13 -5.91 -8.87 16.76
CA PHE A 13 -5.53 -10.27 16.67
C PHE A 13 -4.36 -10.50 15.70
N LEU A 14 -4.42 -9.93 14.48
CA LEU A 14 -3.34 -10.06 13.49
C LEU A 14 -2.04 -9.41 13.97
N VAL A 15 -2.11 -8.25 14.62
CA VAL A 15 -0.92 -7.58 15.19
C VAL A 15 -0.31 -8.44 16.29
N THR A 16 -1.12 -8.96 17.22
CA THR A 16 -0.64 -9.85 18.28
C THR A 16 -0.04 -11.13 17.71
N LEU A 17 -0.66 -11.72 16.70
CA LEU A 17 -0.16 -12.91 16.01
C LEU A 17 1.18 -12.63 15.32
N LEU A 18 1.31 -11.50 14.62
CA LEU A 18 2.56 -11.09 13.97
C LEU A 18 3.68 -10.81 15.00
N SER A 19 3.37 -10.13 16.10
CA SER A 19 4.34 -9.90 17.18
C SER A 19 4.80 -11.21 17.81
N ALA A 20 3.89 -12.15 18.08
CA ALA A 20 4.25 -13.47 18.59
C ALA A 20 5.10 -14.26 17.59
N TYR A 21 4.79 -14.16 16.29
CA TYR A 21 5.56 -14.78 15.22
C TYR A 21 7.01 -14.28 15.18
N LEU A 22 7.23 -12.97 15.26
CA LEU A 22 8.58 -12.37 15.29
C LEU A 22 9.36 -12.74 16.56
N ILE A 23 8.70 -12.78 17.72
CA ILE A 23 9.38 -13.16 18.97
C ILE A 23 9.79 -14.64 18.94
N ALA A 24 8.91 -15.52 18.47
CA ALA A 24 9.19 -16.95 18.34
C ALA A 24 10.27 -17.22 17.30
N GLY A 25 10.22 -16.54 16.15
CA GLY A 25 11.25 -16.55 15.13
C GLY A 25 12.61 -16.18 15.71
N ALA A 26 12.69 -15.06 16.44
CA ALA A 26 13.96 -14.55 16.93
C ALA A 26 14.60 -15.48 17.96
N ALA A 27 13.79 -16.13 18.80
CA ALA A 27 14.26 -17.16 19.70
C ALA A 27 14.85 -18.36 18.92
N PHE A 28 14.12 -18.83 17.89
CA PHE A 28 14.55 -19.99 17.11
C PHE A 28 15.80 -19.72 16.26
N PHE A 29 15.87 -18.57 15.61
CA PHE A 29 17.04 -18.16 14.81
C PHE A 29 18.31 -18.06 15.64
N ARG A 30 18.23 -17.57 16.88
CA ARG A 30 19.38 -17.51 17.79
C ARG A 30 19.80 -18.88 18.32
N VAL A 31 18.89 -19.84 18.42
CA VAL A 31 19.21 -21.22 18.85
C VAL A 31 19.89 -22.00 17.73
N ILE A 32 19.42 -21.84 16.49
CA ILE A 32 19.92 -22.63 15.34
C ILE A 32 21.19 -22.05 14.72
N ASP A 33 21.45 -20.74 14.86
CA ASP A 33 22.59 -20.05 14.26
C ASP A 33 23.42 -19.30 15.30
N ALA A 34 24.62 -19.83 15.57
CA ALA A 34 25.54 -19.27 16.57
C ALA A 34 26.05 -17.87 16.22
N GLN A 35 26.01 -17.44 14.94
CA GLN A 35 26.38 -16.08 14.57
C GLN A 35 25.24 -15.11 14.87
N LEU A 36 23.99 -15.49 14.58
CA LEU A 36 22.81 -14.70 14.96
C LEU A 36 22.66 -14.62 16.48
N ALA A 37 23.10 -15.64 17.22
CA ALA A 37 23.12 -15.62 18.68
C ALA A 37 23.98 -14.48 19.26
N LYS A 38 25.01 -14.02 18.54
CA LYS A 38 25.89 -12.91 18.96
C LYS A 38 25.22 -11.54 18.85
N HIS A 39 24.25 -11.39 17.94
CA HIS A 39 23.49 -10.15 17.81
C HIS A 39 22.45 -10.01 18.92
N SER A 40 22.02 -8.77 19.17
CA SER A 40 20.97 -8.52 20.15
C SER A 40 19.65 -9.13 19.68
N PHE A 41 18.77 -9.48 20.63
CA PHE A 41 17.45 -10.03 20.30
C PHE A 41 16.63 -9.06 19.42
N PHE A 42 16.77 -7.76 19.65
CA PHE A 42 16.07 -6.72 18.91
C PHE A 42 16.58 -6.57 17.47
N ASP A 43 17.89 -6.71 17.24
CA ASP A 43 18.46 -6.69 15.89
C ASP A 43 18.01 -7.89 15.07
N VAL A 44 17.85 -9.07 15.70
CA VAL A 44 17.31 -10.27 15.05
C VAL A 44 15.84 -10.08 14.67
N ILE A 45 15.03 -9.46 15.54
CA ILE A 45 13.64 -9.09 15.20
C ILE A 45 13.61 -8.10 14.04
N LEU A 46 14.51 -7.11 14.00
CA LEU A 46 14.59 -6.16 12.90
C LEU A 46 14.98 -6.86 11.58
N PHE A 47 15.91 -7.81 11.64
CA PHE A 47 16.26 -8.69 10.51
C PHE A 47 15.05 -9.48 10.00
N GLU A 48 14.30 -10.11 10.90
CA GLU A 48 13.10 -10.87 10.53
C GLU A 48 12.03 -9.97 9.94
N PHE A 49 11.74 -8.84 10.58
CA PHE A 49 10.80 -7.86 10.08
C PHE A 49 11.21 -7.39 8.68
N GLY A 50 12.49 -7.06 8.47
CA GLY A 50 13.05 -6.70 7.16
C GLY A 50 12.91 -7.82 6.13
N THR A 51 13.07 -9.08 6.53
CA THR A 51 12.90 -10.25 5.66
C THR A 51 11.44 -10.43 5.26
N LEU A 52 10.51 -10.38 6.22
CA LEU A 52 9.07 -10.56 5.96
C LEU A 52 8.47 -9.41 5.16
N THR A 53 8.90 -8.17 5.43
CA THR A 53 8.51 -6.98 4.65
C THR A 53 9.20 -6.89 3.30
N THR A 54 10.12 -7.81 2.99
CA THR A 54 10.93 -7.82 1.76
C THR A 54 11.83 -6.58 1.60
N ILE A 55 12.14 -5.87 2.70
CA ILE A 55 13.16 -4.81 2.73
C ILE A 55 14.55 -5.42 2.63
N GLY A 56 14.85 -6.42 3.48
CA GLY A 56 16.07 -7.22 3.39
C GLY A 56 17.39 -6.46 3.51
N TYR A 57 17.65 -5.78 4.64
CA TYR A 57 18.87 -4.98 4.86
C TYR A 57 20.22 -5.69 4.61
N GLY A 58 20.28 -7.03 4.60
CA GLY A 58 21.49 -7.78 4.24
C GLY A 58 22.64 -7.77 5.26
N ASN A 59 22.66 -6.87 6.24
CA ASN A 59 23.72 -6.80 7.26
C ASN A 59 23.71 -7.99 8.23
N ILE A 60 22.53 -8.49 8.60
CA ILE A 60 22.35 -9.72 9.37
C ILE A 60 21.71 -10.74 8.44
N SER A 61 22.29 -11.93 8.35
CA SER A 61 21.77 -13.00 7.49
C SER A 61 22.13 -14.38 8.02
N PRO A 62 21.29 -15.40 7.78
CA PRO A 62 21.54 -16.77 8.23
C PRO A 62 22.80 -17.35 7.59
N THR A 63 23.72 -17.83 8.43
CA THR A 63 25.06 -18.27 8.01
C THR A 63 25.13 -19.78 7.75
N THR A 64 24.34 -20.57 8.47
CA THR A 64 24.32 -22.04 8.37
C THR A 64 23.29 -22.53 7.34
N ASN A 65 23.49 -23.73 6.80
CA ASN A 65 22.51 -24.34 5.89
C ASN A 65 21.15 -24.56 6.57
N SER A 66 21.15 -24.95 7.86
CA SER A 66 19.94 -25.18 8.63
C SER A 66 19.17 -23.88 8.88
N SER A 67 19.85 -22.79 9.24
CA SER A 67 19.22 -21.47 9.45
C SER A 67 18.68 -20.86 8.16
N ARG A 68 19.34 -21.11 7.01
CA ARG A 68 18.83 -20.72 5.68
C ARG A 68 17.57 -21.48 5.29
N MET A 69 17.53 -22.80 5.50
CA MET A 69 16.33 -23.60 5.22
C MET A 69 15.16 -23.18 6.11
N PHE A 70 15.43 -22.93 7.39
CA PHE A 70 14.43 -22.37 8.30
C PHE A 70 13.92 -21.01 7.81
N CYS A 71 14.81 -20.11 7.39
CA CYS A 71 14.42 -18.79 6.85
C CYS A 71 13.49 -18.87 5.64
N ILE A 72 13.72 -19.83 4.73
CA ILE A 72 12.85 -20.06 3.56
C ILE A 72 11.45 -20.45 4.02
N VAL A 73 11.34 -21.48 4.88
CA VAL A 73 10.04 -21.96 5.39
C VAL A 73 9.34 -20.87 6.21
N TYR A 74 10.08 -20.15 7.05
CA TYR A 74 9.59 -19.04 7.85
C TYR A 74 9.03 -17.90 6.97
N SER A 75 9.67 -17.62 5.84
CA SER A 75 9.22 -16.55 4.93
C SER A 75 7.94 -16.94 4.18
N ILE A 76 7.73 -18.22 3.85
CA ILE A 76 6.54 -18.70 3.15
C ILE A 76 5.25 -18.37 3.93
N PHE A 77 5.28 -18.50 5.26
CA PHE A 77 4.11 -18.17 6.11
C PHE A 77 4.14 -16.73 6.61
N GLY A 78 5.32 -16.19 6.89
CA GLY A 78 5.47 -14.85 7.44
C GLY A 78 5.13 -13.73 6.44
N ILE A 79 5.49 -13.89 5.15
CA ILE A 79 5.21 -12.89 4.11
C ILE A 79 3.68 -12.71 3.92
N PRO A 80 2.86 -13.78 3.74
CA PRO A 80 1.42 -13.64 3.70
C PRO A 80 0.82 -12.99 4.95
N LEU A 81 1.33 -13.35 6.14
CA LEU A 81 0.85 -12.81 7.41
C LEU A 81 1.10 -11.29 7.52
N ILE A 82 2.31 -10.83 7.16
CA ILE A 82 2.62 -9.40 7.20
C ILE A 82 1.87 -8.64 6.10
N LEU A 83 1.74 -9.20 4.89
CA LEU A 83 0.96 -8.57 3.81
C LEU A 83 -0.52 -8.41 4.21
N LEU A 84 -1.12 -9.42 4.82
CA LEU A 84 -2.49 -9.34 5.33
C LEU A 84 -2.63 -8.26 6.41
N THR A 85 -1.66 -8.20 7.32
CA THR A 85 -1.61 -7.19 8.38
C THR A 85 -1.52 -5.78 7.78
N MET A 86 -0.61 -5.57 6.83
CA MET A 86 -0.41 -4.28 6.14
C MET A 86 -1.62 -3.85 5.31
N ALA A 87 -2.27 -4.78 4.60
CA ALA A 87 -3.47 -4.48 3.81
C ALA A 87 -4.62 -3.96 4.67
N ASN A 88 -4.81 -4.55 5.86
CA ASN A 88 -5.81 -4.09 6.82
C ASN A 88 -5.46 -2.73 7.41
N PHE A 89 -4.19 -2.49 7.73
CA PHE A 89 -3.71 -1.18 8.16
C PHE A 89 -3.91 -0.08 7.11
N GLY A 90 -3.66 -0.34 5.83
CA GLY A 90 -3.90 0.65 4.76
C GLY A 90 -5.37 1.09 4.67
N LYS A 91 -6.31 0.15 4.85
CA LYS A 91 -7.75 0.45 4.93
C LYS A 91 -8.10 1.27 6.17
N PHE A 92 -7.52 0.92 7.32
CA PHE A 92 -7.70 1.68 8.56
C PHE A 92 -7.20 3.13 8.41
N MET A 93 -6.04 3.32 7.78
CA MET A 93 -5.47 4.65 7.48
C MET A 93 -6.43 5.48 6.61
N THR A 94 -6.97 4.89 5.54
CA THR A 94 -7.90 5.55 4.62
C THR A 94 -9.20 5.94 5.29
N LYS A 95 -9.79 5.04 6.09
CA LYS A 95 -11.00 5.32 6.85
C LYS A 95 -10.74 6.38 7.93
N GLY A 96 -9.63 6.30 8.64
CA GLY A 96 -9.21 7.28 9.64
C GLY A 96 -9.05 8.68 9.04
N PHE A 97 -8.43 8.79 7.86
CA PHE A 97 -8.30 10.05 7.14
C PHE A 97 -9.67 10.67 6.78
N TRP A 98 -10.55 9.89 6.11
CA TRP A 98 -11.87 10.39 5.75
C TRP A 98 -12.74 10.69 6.97
N TYR A 99 -12.61 9.91 8.04
CA TYR A 99 -13.26 10.17 9.30
C TYR A 99 -12.76 11.47 9.93
N SER A 100 -11.46 11.74 9.92
CA SER A 100 -10.88 13.01 10.36
C SER A 100 -11.41 14.18 9.54
N MET A 101 -11.49 14.07 8.21
CA MET A 101 -12.08 15.12 7.36
C MET A 101 -13.57 15.34 7.64
N TYR A 102 -14.29 14.26 7.96
CA TYR A 102 -15.68 14.34 8.40
C TYR A 102 -15.82 15.08 9.73
N LEU A 103 -14.93 14.84 10.70
CA LEU A 103 -14.87 15.60 11.96
C LEU A 103 -14.56 17.08 11.71
N CYS A 104 -13.73 17.40 10.72
CA CYS A 104 -13.48 18.77 10.25
C CYS A 104 -14.68 19.39 9.48
N LYS A 105 -15.85 18.75 9.47
CA LYS A 105 -17.11 19.21 8.84
C LYS A 105 -17.01 19.47 7.33
N ILE A 106 -16.14 18.76 6.62
CA ILE A 106 -16.04 18.86 5.15
C ILE A 106 -17.18 18.04 4.51
N PRO A 107 -18.08 18.65 3.71
CA PRO A 107 -19.28 17.98 3.20
C PRO A 107 -18.98 16.79 2.28
N ILE A 108 -17.87 16.84 1.54
CA ILE A 108 -17.42 15.80 0.60
C ILE A 108 -16.96 14.52 1.33
N ALA A 109 -16.53 14.64 2.59
CA ALA A 109 -15.91 13.53 3.33
C ALA A 109 -16.89 12.38 3.62
N ARG A 110 -18.17 12.69 3.86
CA ARG A 110 -19.20 11.66 4.15
C ARG A 110 -19.42 10.73 2.96
N SER A 111 -19.48 11.29 1.75
CA SER A 111 -19.65 10.50 0.52
C SER A 111 -18.45 9.59 0.28
N LYS A 112 -17.23 10.13 0.41
CA LYS A 112 -15.98 9.39 0.17
C LYS A 112 -15.70 8.30 1.21
N LEU A 113 -16.13 8.50 2.46
CA LEU A 113 -16.08 7.48 3.50
C LEU A 113 -16.98 6.27 3.17
N SER A 114 -18.13 6.49 2.52
CA SER A 114 -19.06 5.41 2.14
C SER A 114 -18.61 4.60 0.92
N THR A 115 -17.76 5.18 0.06
CA THR A 115 -17.29 4.54 -1.19
C THR A 115 -15.90 3.92 -1.04
N ASP A 116 -15.32 3.88 0.16
CA ASP A 116 -13.94 3.41 0.42
C ASP A 116 -12.93 4.04 -0.58
N ALA A 117 -13.05 5.35 -0.80
CA ALA A 117 -12.22 6.05 -1.78
C ALA A 117 -10.76 6.17 -1.32
N ASN A 118 -9.81 5.97 -2.22
CA ASN A 118 -8.39 6.21 -1.96
C ASN A 118 -8.14 7.67 -1.53
N MET A 119 -7.10 7.89 -0.73
CA MET A 119 -6.65 9.23 -0.37
C MET A 119 -6.18 10.02 -1.61
N PRO A 120 -6.41 11.33 -1.65
CA PRO A 120 -5.92 12.17 -2.73
C PRO A 120 -4.38 12.28 -2.71
N LEU A 121 -3.77 12.30 -3.90
CA LEU A 121 -2.30 12.31 -4.06
C LEU A 121 -1.58 13.41 -3.26
N PRO A 122 -2.05 14.68 -3.21
CA PRO A 122 -1.36 15.73 -2.45
C PRO A 122 -1.26 15.43 -0.96
N VAL A 123 -2.25 14.74 -0.39
CA VAL A 123 -2.23 14.34 1.02
C VAL A 123 -1.20 13.24 1.26
N ILE A 124 -1.11 12.25 0.37
CA ILE A 124 -0.09 11.19 0.47
C ILE A 124 1.32 11.78 0.39
N LEU A 125 1.54 12.71 -0.55
CA LEU A 125 2.83 13.41 -0.69
C LEU A 125 3.16 14.25 0.55
N PHE A 126 2.17 14.93 1.12
CA PHE A 126 2.34 15.67 2.37
C PHE A 126 2.69 14.74 3.55
N LEU A 127 2.00 13.61 3.69
CA LEU A 127 2.30 12.61 4.73
C LEU A 127 3.70 12.00 4.56
N PHE A 128 4.14 11.77 3.32
CA PHE A 128 5.53 11.37 3.03
C PHE A 128 6.53 12.42 3.50
N ALA A 129 6.31 13.70 3.17
CA ALA A 129 7.17 14.79 3.60
C ALA A 129 7.22 14.94 5.14
N CYS A 130 6.09 14.76 5.83
CA CYS A 130 6.06 14.73 7.29
C CYS A 130 6.86 13.55 7.85
N THR A 131 6.63 12.35 7.34
CA THR A 131 7.32 11.11 7.77
C THR A 131 8.83 11.25 7.62
N PHE A 132 9.26 11.86 6.54
CA PHE A 132 10.65 12.20 6.28
C PHE A 132 11.23 13.18 7.31
N TYR A 133 10.52 14.28 7.57
CA TYR A 133 10.93 15.28 8.55
C TYR A 133 11.08 14.66 9.95
N PHE A 134 10.15 13.80 10.35
CA PHE A 134 10.23 13.07 11.61
C PHE A 134 11.33 12.01 11.61
N GLY A 135 11.51 11.28 10.50
CA GLY A 135 12.55 10.26 10.33
C GLY A 135 13.96 10.83 10.52
N SER A 136 14.29 11.91 9.82
CA SER A 136 15.59 12.61 9.94
C SER A 136 15.87 13.11 11.36
N LYS A 137 14.83 13.45 12.14
CA LYS A 137 14.99 13.93 13.51
C LYS A 137 15.17 12.81 14.54
N PHE A 138 14.62 11.62 14.29
CA PHE A 138 14.46 10.56 15.30
C PHE A 138 15.31 9.32 15.03
N ILE A 139 15.56 8.98 13.76
CA ILE A 139 16.50 7.92 13.34
C ILE A 139 17.86 8.59 13.14
N TYR A 140 18.48 8.99 14.24
CA TYR A 140 19.75 9.71 14.23
C TYR A 140 20.89 8.69 14.32
N HIS A 141 21.57 8.39 13.20
CA HIS A 141 22.68 7.43 13.21
C HIS A 141 24.06 8.08 13.27
N THR A 142 24.19 9.32 12.85
CA THR A 142 25.47 10.01 12.79
C THR A 142 25.31 11.37 13.43
N GLY A 143 26.26 11.77 14.29
CA GLY A 143 26.33 13.04 15.00
C GLY A 143 26.09 14.34 14.19
N VAL A 144 25.79 14.26 12.89
CA VAL A 144 25.57 15.36 11.97
C VAL A 144 24.08 15.50 11.68
N ARG A 145 23.51 16.66 12.03
CA ARG A 145 22.12 17.01 11.69
C ARG A 145 21.95 17.08 10.18
N HIS A 146 20.90 16.46 9.65
CA HIS A 146 20.41 16.63 8.27
C HIS A 146 21.38 16.14 7.17
N SER A 147 21.80 14.87 7.21
CA SER A 147 22.52 14.28 6.06
C SER A 147 21.55 13.72 5.02
N VAL A 148 21.95 13.72 3.75
CA VAL A 148 21.25 13.06 2.63
C VAL A 148 21.10 11.56 2.85
N ASP A 149 21.88 10.98 3.77
CA ASP A 149 21.83 9.56 4.10
C ASP A 149 20.57 9.20 4.91
N ASP A 150 20.13 10.07 5.83
CA ASP A 150 18.89 9.86 6.59
C ASP A 150 17.65 9.94 5.68
N VAL A 151 17.76 10.80 4.67
CA VAL A 151 16.79 11.01 3.58
C VAL A 151 16.71 9.77 2.71
N TYR A 152 17.87 9.24 2.33
CA TYR A 152 18.03 8.06 1.48
C TYR A 152 17.43 6.80 2.14
N PHE A 153 17.71 6.59 3.42
CA PHE A 153 17.14 5.50 4.22
C PHE A 153 15.60 5.56 4.28
N SER A 154 15.04 6.77 4.43
CA SER A 154 13.60 6.98 4.57
C SER A 154 12.83 6.85 3.25
N PHE A 155 13.47 7.18 2.12
CA PHE A 155 12.79 7.31 0.82
C PHE A 155 12.61 5.98 0.10
N THR A 156 13.58 5.09 0.24
CA THR A 156 13.59 3.82 -0.48
C THR A 156 13.52 2.67 0.52
N THR A 157 12.36 2.02 0.61
CA THR A 157 12.17 0.75 1.34
C THR A 157 12.94 -0.42 0.66
N VAL A 158 14.08 -0.11 0.01
CA VAL A 158 14.94 -1.01 -0.75
C VAL A 158 15.94 -1.71 0.18
N GLY A 159 16.29 -1.09 1.32
CA GLY A 159 17.07 -1.75 2.35
C GLY A 159 18.50 -2.08 1.93
N PHE A 160 19.27 -1.10 1.43
CA PHE A 160 20.65 -1.35 1.00
C PHE A 160 21.60 -1.82 2.13
N GLY A 161 21.25 -1.56 3.40
CA GLY A 161 21.99 -2.06 4.55
C GLY A 161 23.20 -1.24 4.97
N ASP A 162 23.43 -0.11 4.30
CA ASP A 162 24.46 0.87 4.57
C ASP A 162 24.21 1.67 5.86
N THR A 163 22.94 2.00 6.11
CA THR A 163 22.47 2.66 7.32
C THR A 163 21.40 1.81 8.00
N LEU A 164 21.53 1.63 9.31
CA LEU A 164 20.66 0.76 10.09
C LEU A 164 20.16 1.52 11.33
N PRO A 165 18.88 1.37 11.70
CA PRO A 165 18.39 1.95 12.93
C PRO A 165 18.95 1.16 14.13
N VAL A 166 19.49 1.87 15.12
CA VAL A 166 20.01 1.26 16.34
C VAL A 166 18.85 0.78 17.22
N THR A 167 18.82 -0.51 17.56
CA THR A 167 17.71 -1.13 18.32
C THR A 167 18.09 -1.57 19.74
N ASP A 168 18.89 -0.79 20.46
CA ASP A 168 19.37 -1.13 21.82
C ASP A 168 18.29 -1.30 22.90
N SER A 169 17.08 -0.75 22.67
CA SER A 169 16.01 -0.73 23.65
C SER A 169 14.68 -1.10 23.01
N PHE A 170 13.81 -1.76 23.77
CA PHE A 170 12.47 -2.13 23.33
C PHE A 170 11.68 -0.94 22.76
N GLY A 171 11.78 0.23 23.39
CA GLY A 171 11.13 1.45 22.90
C GLY A 171 11.65 1.92 21.55
N ARG A 172 12.97 1.83 21.30
CA ARG A 172 13.57 2.18 20.01
C ARG A 172 13.19 1.17 18.93
N LEU A 173 13.20 -0.13 19.24
CA LEU A 173 12.71 -1.17 18.33
C LEU A 173 11.26 -0.90 17.94
N CYS A 174 10.37 -0.69 18.91
CA CYS A 174 8.95 -0.42 18.63
C CYS A 174 8.79 0.82 17.75
N PHE A 175 9.51 1.90 18.06
CA PHE A 175 9.50 3.11 17.25
C PHE A 175 9.94 2.84 15.80
N THR A 176 11.07 2.15 15.62
CA THR A 176 11.60 1.78 14.30
C THR A 176 10.62 0.91 13.52
N LEU A 177 10.05 -0.14 14.14
CA LEU A 177 9.06 -1.01 13.50
C LEU A 177 7.81 -0.24 13.10
N LEU A 178 7.31 0.65 13.96
CA LEU A 178 6.16 1.51 13.64
C LEU A 178 6.48 2.48 12.50
N TYR A 179 7.68 3.06 12.50
CA TYR A 179 8.15 3.94 11.44
C TYR A 179 8.22 3.23 10.08
N LEU A 180 8.84 2.05 10.04
CA LEU A 180 8.92 1.24 8.80
C LEU A 180 7.55 0.78 8.34
N THR A 181 6.70 0.32 9.27
CA THR A 181 5.31 -0.07 9.01
C THR A 181 4.53 1.10 8.41
N TRP A 182 4.67 2.30 8.97
CA TRP A 182 4.05 3.52 8.45
C TRP A 182 4.55 3.89 7.04
N GLY A 183 5.86 3.79 6.80
CA GLY A 183 6.44 4.01 5.47
C GLY A 183 5.88 3.05 4.41
N ILE A 184 5.82 1.76 4.70
CA ILE A 184 5.24 0.74 3.80
C ILE A 184 3.76 1.01 3.53
N MET A 185 2.99 1.48 4.52
CA MET A 185 1.59 1.88 4.32
C MET A 185 1.46 3.05 3.34
N LEU A 186 2.28 4.09 3.49
CA LEU A 186 2.28 5.24 2.59
C LEU A 186 2.68 4.84 1.17
N THR A 187 3.69 3.98 1.02
CA THR A 187 4.10 3.43 -0.27
C THR A 187 2.97 2.63 -0.92
N THR A 188 2.26 1.80 -0.16
CA THR A 188 1.09 1.05 -0.65
C THR A 188 -0.03 1.97 -1.12
N ALA A 189 -0.31 3.05 -0.37
CA ALA A 189 -1.32 4.05 -0.76
C ALA A 189 -0.91 4.80 -2.04
N LEU A 190 0.37 5.15 -2.17
CA LEU A 190 0.92 5.77 -3.37
C LEU A 190 0.76 4.85 -4.59
N PHE A 191 1.11 3.57 -4.46
CA PHE A 191 0.90 2.59 -5.53
C PHE A 191 -0.58 2.42 -5.90
N GLY A 192 -1.48 2.46 -4.91
CA GLY A 192 -2.93 2.42 -5.16
C GLY A 192 -3.42 3.56 -6.05
N VAL A 193 -2.93 4.78 -5.80
CA VAL A 193 -3.23 5.97 -6.61
C VAL A 193 -2.52 5.92 -7.97
N LEU A 194 -1.24 5.54 -8.00
CA LEU A 194 -0.48 5.35 -9.24
C LEU A 194 -1.18 4.37 -10.18
N ASN A 195 -1.68 3.24 -9.65
CA ASN A 195 -2.44 2.26 -10.42
C ASN A 195 -3.72 2.85 -11.03
N GLN A 196 -4.42 3.75 -10.34
CA GLN A 196 -5.56 4.46 -10.91
C GLN A 196 -5.15 5.37 -12.08
N TYR A 197 -4.01 6.06 -11.97
CA TYR A 197 -3.47 6.86 -13.08
C TYR A 197 -2.98 5.99 -14.24
N LEU A 198 -2.28 4.89 -13.97
CA LEU A 198 -1.84 3.92 -14.98
C LEU A 198 -3.04 3.35 -15.74
N ARG A 199 -4.15 3.03 -15.05
CA ARG A 199 -5.39 2.63 -15.70
C ARG A 199 -5.92 3.74 -16.61
N LYS A 200 -5.99 4.99 -16.15
CA LYS A 200 -6.42 6.12 -16.99
C LYS A 200 -5.54 6.28 -18.23
N ILE A 201 -4.22 6.16 -18.10
CA ILE A 201 -3.27 6.21 -19.22
C ILE A 201 -3.49 5.04 -20.19
N HIS A 202 -3.70 3.83 -19.67
CA HIS A 202 -4.03 2.66 -20.48
C HIS A 202 -5.35 2.82 -21.27
N TYR A 203 -6.33 3.53 -20.71
CA TYR A 203 -7.54 3.91 -21.44
C TYR A 203 -7.30 5.03 -22.46
N LEU A 204 -6.46 6.02 -22.12
CA LEU A 204 -6.12 7.14 -23.00
C LEU A 204 -5.41 6.68 -24.29
N GLY A 205 -4.58 5.63 -24.19
CA GLY A 205 -3.88 5.02 -25.33
C GLY A 205 -4.78 4.18 -26.25
N ARG A 206 -5.99 3.81 -25.81
CA ARG A 206 -6.97 3.16 -26.68
C ARG A 206 -7.83 4.24 -27.33
N ARG A 207 -7.68 4.43 -28.65
CA ARG A 207 -8.73 5.09 -29.44
C ARG A 207 -10.03 4.35 -29.13
N PHE A 208 -11.11 5.08 -28.82
CA PHE A 208 -12.47 4.54 -28.75
C PHE A 208 -12.91 4.09 -30.16
N THR A 209 -12.31 3.03 -30.70
CA THR A 209 -12.77 2.36 -31.92
C THR A 209 -13.89 1.36 -31.62
N GLY A 210 -14.11 1.03 -30.34
CA GLY A 210 -14.92 -0.13 -29.98
C GLY A 210 -16.43 0.07 -29.94
N ALA A 211 -16.96 1.26 -29.60
CA ALA A 211 -18.40 1.41 -29.31
C ALA A 211 -19.28 1.41 -30.58
N ARG A 212 -18.73 1.82 -31.71
CA ARG A 212 -19.46 1.97 -32.99
C ARG A 212 -19.80 0.62 -33.64
N ASP A 213 -18.92 -0.36 -33.43
CA ASP A 213 -18.94 -1.68 -34.07
C ASP A 213 -19.33 -2.79 -33.10
N VAL A 214 -19.77 -2.46 -31.88
CA VAL A 214 -20.32 -3.45 -30.95
C VAL A 214 -21.60 -4.03 -31.57
N PRO A 215 -21.68 -5.36 -31.78
CA PRO A 215 -22.91 -6.01 -32.20
C PRO A 215 -23.92 -6.01 -31.03
N VAL A 216 -25.13 -5.56 -31.30
CA VAL A 216 -26.27 -5.58 -30.38
C VAL A 216 -27.36 -6.43 -31.01
N TRP A 217 -27.87 -7.40 -30.26
CA TRP A 217 -28.97 -8.26 -30.69
C TRP A 217 -30.30 -7.66 -30.27
N MET A 218 -31.15 -7.30 -31.23
CA MET A 218 -32.53 -6.88 -30.98
C MET A 218 -33.47 -7.56 -31.97
N GLY A 219 -34.54 -8.17 -31.45
CA GLY A 219 -35.56 -8.81 -32.28
C GLY A 219 -35.08 -9.98 -33.15
N GLY A 220 -34.01 -10.68 -32.74
CA GLY A 220 -33.46 -11.82 -33.48
C GLY A 220 -32.48 -11.47 -34.61
N HIS A 221 -32.17 -10.18 -34.81
CA HIS A 221 -31.14 -9.72 -35.73
C HIS A 221 -29.96 -9.07 -34.99
N CYS A 222 -28.76 -9.28 -35.51
CA CYS A 222 -27.53 -8.66 -35.02
C CYS A 222 -27.28 -7.34 -35.76
N ILE A 223 -27.33 -6.21 -35.05
CA ILE A 223 -27.19 -4.86 -35.61
C ILE A 223 -26.08 -4.14 -34.82
N THR A 224 -25.22 -3.37 -35.48
CA THR A 224 -24.20 -2.61 -34.75
C THR A 224 -24.78 -1.38 -34.06
N VAL A 225 -24.15 -0.90 -32.98
CA VAL A 225 -24.58 0.34 -32.28
C VAL A 225 -24.68 1.53 -33.25
N SER A 226 -23.80 1.61 -34.25
CA SER A 226 -23.88 2.66 -35.28
C SER A 226 -25.11 2.55 -36.17
N GLN A 227 -25.43 1.35 -36.64
CA GLN A 227 -26.62 1.11 -37.47
C GLN A 227 -27.90 1.39 -36.66
N LEU A 228 -27.94 0.96 -35.41
CA LEU A 228 -29.08 1.21 -34.52
C LEU A 228 -29.31 2.71 -34.31
N LEU A 229 -28.25 3.47 -34.03
CA LEU A 229 -28.36 4.93 -33.86
C LEU A 229 -28.83 5.64 -35.14
N GLN A 230 -28.46 5.13 -36.32
CA GLN A 230 -28.96 5.66 -37.59
C GLN A 230 -30.46 5.36 -37.80
N ILE A 231 -30.90 4.15 -37.48
CA ILE A 231 -32.32 3.77 -37.56
C ILE A 231 -33.17 4.65 -36.65
N VAL A 232 -32.75 4.80 -35.39
CA VAL A 232 -33.46 5.64 -34.41
C VAL A 232 -33.44 7.11 -34.83
N ALA A 233 -32.31 7.62 -35.31
CA ALA A 233 -32.20 9.00 -35.77
C ALA A 233 -33.14 9.31 -36.95
N ASN A 234 -33.27 8.37 -37.91
CA ASN A 234 -34.19 8.50 -39.03
C ASN A 234 -35.67 8.44 -38.61
N GLU A 235 -36.02 7.61 -37.63
CA GLU A 235 -37.40 7.50 -37.12
C GLU A 235 -37.89 8.79 -36.46
N PHE A 236 -36.98 9.53 -35.80
CA PHE A 236 -37.30 10.79 -35.14
C PHE A 236 -36.95 12.03 -35.98
N ASP A 237 -36.56 11.84 -37.25
CA ASP A 237 -36.16 12.90 -38.20
C ASP A 237 -35.05 13.83 -37.65
N VAL A 238 -34.12 13.27 -36.87
CA VAL A 238 -32.98 13.98 -36.26
C VAL A 238 -31.69 13.58 -36.96
N SER A 239 -30.82 14.55 -37.27
CA SER A 239 -29.53 14.25 -37.91
C SER A 239 -28.64 13.38 -37.01
N ALA A 240 -28.29 12.16 -37.47
CA ALA A 240 -27.52 11.14 -36.74
C ALA A 240 -26.09 11.56 -36.35
N CYS A 241 -25.64 12.74 -36.75
CA CYS A 241 -24.32 13.28 -36.40
C CYS A 241 -24.28 13.86 -34.97
N LEU A 242 -25.43 14.24 -34.40
CA LEU A 242 -25.52 14.91 -33.09
C LEU A 242 -25.27 14.00 -31.85
N PRO A 243 -25.69 12.71 -31.84
CA PRO A 243 -25.47 11.83 -30.68
C PRO A 243 -24.00 11.40 -30.51
N LEU A 244 -23.26 11.27 -31.62
CA LEU A 244 -21.86 10.82 -31.60
C LEU A 244 -20.92 11.87 -30.98
N ILE A 245 -21.20 13.16 -31.17
CA ILE A 245 -20.42 14.25 -30.56
C ILE A 245 -20.79 14.45 -29.08
N LYS A 246 -22.06 14.28 -28.70
CA LYS A 246 -22.48 14.36 -27.28
C LYS A 246 -22.04 13.16 -26.44
N LEU A 247 -21.90 11.96 -27.00
CA LEU A 247 -21.26 10.85 -26.29
C LEU A 247 -19.78 11.13 -26.00
N HIS A 248 -19.09 11.85 -26.90
CA HIS A 248 -17.71 12.27 -26.69
C HIS A 248 -17.57 13.28 -25.54
N SER A 249 -18.59 14.11 -25.26
CA SER A 249 -18.59 15.02 -24.10
C SER A 249 -19.09 14.35 -22.80
N PHE A 250 -19.92 13.29 -22.90
CA PHE A 250 -20.45 12.58 -21.73
C PHE A 250 -19.44 11.58 -21.11
N PHE A 251 -18.48 11.08 -21.91
CA PHE A 251 -17.41 10.20 -21.45
C PHE A 251 -16.13 10.92 -20.98
N ASN A 252 -16.15 12.25 -20.93
CA ASN A 252 -15.02 13.09 -20.50
C ASN A 252 -15.14 13.58 -19.03
N ILE A 253 -15.63 12.70 -18.14
CA ILE A 253 -15.60 12.88 -16.67
C ILE A 253 -14.80 11.74 -16.04
#